data_AF-A0A954KP74-F1
#
_entry.id   AF-A0A954KP74-F1
#
_cell.length_a   1.000
_cell.length_b   1.000
_cell.length_c   1.000
_cell.angle_alpha   90.00
_cell.angle_beta   90.00
_cell.angle_gamma   90.00
#
_symmetry.space_group_name_H-M   'P 1'
#
loop_
_entity.id
_entity.type
_entity.pdbx_description
1 polymer ?
#
loop_
_entity_poly.entity_id
_entity_poly.type
_entity_poly.pdbx_seq_one_letter_code
_entity_poly.pdbx_strand_id
1 'polypeptide(L)'
;MGNIIKCSIAALIGGAVGAAIWAGITYTTNHEIGWIAWGIGLLVGISVRFAAGESDGFVPGTIAVLGAILALLAGKYAAVHLLVNHELSNADTITVTSEDMCVGIADEVVEEWETAGKPVNWAPGMTVDEAGSEADYPADIWAEAEKRWNEIPPDEQESQLEERRAAIAMLTDMMRGQITDAGFKDSFNAMDLLFFALAVYTAFKVGSGMAAGA
;
A
#
# COMPACT_ATOMS: atom_id res chain seq x y z
N MET A 1 -7.33 2.24 38.62
CA MET A 1 -6.61 1.59 37.50
C MET A 1 -7.53 0.76 36.60
N GLY A 2 -8.46 -0.04 37.14
CA GLY A 2 -9.38 -0.87 36.34
C GLY A 2 -10.21 -0.13 35.29
N ASN A 3 -10.72 1.06 35.58
CA ASN A 3 -11.54 1.82 34.62
C ASN A 3 -10.73 2.41 33.45
N ILE A 4 -9.46 2.75 33.67
CA ILE A 4 -8.57 3.25 32.60
C ILE A 4 -8.34 2.16 31.56
N ILE A 5 -7.96 0.95 32.01
CA ILE A 5 -7.69 -0.18 31.11
C ILE A 5 -8.94 -0.54 30.30
N LYS A 6 -10.11 -0.60 30.94
CA LYS A 6 -11.39 -0.87 30.26
C LYS A 6 -11.70 0.19 29.20
N CYS A 7 -11.55 1.47 29.54
CA CYS A 7 -11.77 2.57 28.60
C CYS A 7 -10.81 2.49 27.41
N SER A 8 -9.52 2.20 27.65
CA SER A 8 -8.54 2.07 26.57
C SER A 8 -8.87 0.91 25.62
N ILE A 9 -9.23 -0.26 26.15
CA ILE A 9 -9.65 -1.41 25.33
C ILE A 9 -10.90 -1.05 24.51
N ALA A 10 -11.88 -0.40 25.13
CA ALA A 10 -13.10 -0.01 24.43
C ALA A 10 -12.82 1.04 23.34
N ALA A 11 -11.93 2.00 23.59
CA ALA A 11 -11.50 2.99 22.60
C ALA A 11 -10.84 2.31 21.39
N LEU A 12 -9.98 1.31 21.62
CA LEU A 12 -9.33 0.54 20.56
C LEU A 12 -10.34 -0.27 19.75
N ILE A 13 -11.31 -0.91 20.40
CA ILE A 13 -12.35 -1.68 19.69
C ILE A 13 -13.22 -0.77 18.83
N GLY A 14 -13.77 0.30 19.42
CA GLY A 14 -14.59 1.27 18.68
C GLY A 14 -13.81 1.94 17.55
N GLY A 15 -12.55 2.27 17.81
CA GLY A 15 -11.64 2.85 16.83
C GLY A 15 -11.34 1.90 15.68
N ALA A 16 -11.03 0.64 15.96
CA ALA A 16 -10.76 -0.37 14.93
C ALA A 16 -11.98 -0.61 14.04
N VAL A 17 -13.18 -0.70 14.62
CA VAL A 17 -14.43 -0.84 13.85
C VAL A 17 -14.65 0.38 12.96
N GLY A 18 -14.50 1.59 13.50
CA GLY A 18 -14.65 2.83 12.73
C GLY A 18 -13.64 2.95 11.60
N ALA A 19 -12.37 2.65 11.87
CA ALA A 19 -11.29 2.66 10.89
C ALA A 19 -11.53 1.64 9.77
N ALA A 20 -11.98 0.42 10.10
CA ALA A 20 -12.30 -0.61 9.11
C ALA A 20 -13.48 -0.21 8.21
N ILE A 21 -14.53 0.41 8.78
CA ILE A 21 -15.67 0.93 8.00
C ILE A 21 -15.19 2.01 7.03
N TRP A 22 -14.38 2.96 7.50
CA TRP A 22 -13.87 4.04 6.67
C TRP A 22 -12.99 3.51 5.54
N ALA A 23 -12.01 2.65 5.86
CA ALA A 23 -11.14 2.04 4.88
C ALA A 23 -11.91 1.25 3.83
N GLY A 24 -12.93 0.46 4.24
CA GLY A 24 -13.77 -0.30 3.32
C GLY A 24 -14.63 0.59 2.40
N ILE A 25 -15.18 1.70 2.91
CA ILE A 25 -15.93 2.66 2.09
C ILE A 25 -14.99 3.34 1.09
N THR A 26 -13.82 3.81 1.51
CA THR A 26 -12.85 4.44 0.60
C THR A 26 -12.40 3.45 -0.46
N TYR A 27 -12.08 2.21 -0.09
CA TYR A 27 -11.70 1.15 -1.03
C TYR A 27 -12.77 0.85 -2.08
N THR A 28 -14.05 0.79 -1.69
CA THR A 28 -15.15 0.47 -2.62
C THR A 28 -15.60 1.64 -3.47
N THR A 29 -15.42 2.87 -2.99
CA THR A 29 -15.90 4.08 -3.68
C THR A 29 -14.79 4.84 -4.39
N ASN A 30 -13.52 4.55 -4.11
CA ASN A 30 -12.35 5.33 -4.53
C ASN A 30 -12.42 6.82 -4.13
N HIS A 31 -13.22 7.15 -3.12
CA HIS A 31 -13.42 8.52 -2.65
C HIS A 31 -13.31 8.59 -1.14
N GLU A 32 -12.58 9.58 -0.64
CA GLU A 32 -12.51 9.88 0.78
C GLU A 32 -13.71 10.74 1.21
N ILE A 33 -14.47 10.22 2.17
CA ILE A 33 -15.64 10.92 2.70
C ILE A 33 -15.31 11.47 4.09
N GLY A 34 -14.93 12.75 4.15
CA GLY A 34 -14.43 13.39 5.37
C GLY A 34 -15.38 13.33 6.59
N TRP A 35 -16.71 13.30 6.38
CA TRP A 35 -17.65 13.23 7.50
C TRP A 35 -17.63 11.88 8.25
N ILE A 36 -17.08 10.81 7.64
CA ILE A 36 -16.90 9.51 8.31
C ILE A 36 -15.95 9.66 9.51
N ALA A 37 -14.93 10.51 9.40
CA ALA A 37 -14.01 10.80 10.51
C ALA A 37 -14.75 11.27 11.76
N TRP A 38 -15.76 12.13 11.60
CA TRP A 38 -16.61 12.56 12.71
C TRP A 38 -17.39 11.39 13.34
N GLY A 39 -17.93 10.49 12.51
CA GLY A 39 -18.58 9.26 12.95
C GLY A 39 -17.67 8.33 13.75
N ILE A 40 -16.39 8.21 13.37
CA ILE A 40 -15.38 7.45 14.13
C ILE A 40 -15.19 8.05 15.52
N GLY A 41 -15.04 9.37 15.61
CA GLY A 41 -14.91 10.05 16.90
C GLY A 41 -16.11 9.81 17.82
N LEU A 42 -17.32 9.87 17.26
CA LEU A 42 -18.55 9.52 17.99
C LEU A 42 -18.54 8.07 18.46
N LEU A 43 -18.21 7.11 17.58
CA LEU A 43 -18.18 5.68 17.91
C LEU A 43 -17.19 5.39 19.04
N VAL A 44 -15.96 5.92 18.95
CA VAL A 44 -14.96 5.80 20.01
C VAL A 44 -15.46 6.40 21.32
N GLY A 45 -16.04 7.61 21.27
CA GLY A 45 -16.62 8.26 22.44
C GLY A 45 -17.71 7.42 23.11
N ILE A 46 -18.61 6.83 22.32
CA ILE A 46 -19.65 5.92 22.80
C ILE A 46 -19.04 4.67 23.44
N SER A 47 -18.07 4.02 22.78
CA SER A 47 -17.40 2.83 23.32
C SER A 47 -16.73 3.12 24.66
N VAL A 48 -16.02 4.24 24.77
CA VAL A 48 -15.40 4.66 26.03
C VAL A 48 -16.45 5.00 27.08
N ARG A 49 -17.53 5.70 26.72
CA ARG A 49 -18.61 6.04 27.65
C ARG A 49 -19.23 4.78 28.26
N PHE A 50 -19.53 3.77 27.44
CA PHE A 50 -20.04 2.49 27.92
C PHE A 50 -19.07 1.79 28.87
N ALA A 51 -17.77 1.84 28.59
CA ALA A 51 -16.75 1.19 29.42
C ALA A 51 -16.43 1.96 30.72
N ALA A 52 -16.63 3.29 30.73
CA ALA A 52 -16.38 4.14 31.87
C ALA A 52 -17.43 3.97 33.00
N GLY A 53 -18.66 3.56 32.66
CA GLY A 53 -19.74 3.37 33.62
C GLY A 53 -20.10 4.66 34.35
N GLU A 54 -20.03 4.64 35.69
CA GLU A 54 -20.28 5.81 36.55
C GLU A 54 -19.12 6.82 36.56
N SER A 55 -17.98 6.51 35.94
CA SER A 55 -16.85 7.44 35.87
C SER A 55 -17.12 8.49 34.79
N ASP A 56 -17.39 9.72 35.22
CA ASP A 56 -17.52 10.90 34.35
C ASP A 56 -16.29 11.81 34.46
N GLY A 57 -16.14 12.69 33.47
CA GLY A 57 -15.17 13.79 33.48
C GLY A 57 -13.95 13.55 32.60
N PHE A 58 -12.85 14.20 32.99
CA PHE A 58 -11.72 14.46 32.11
C PHE A 58 -10.97 13.21 31.64
N VAL A 59 -10.81 12.21 32.52
CA VAL A 59 -10.01 10.99 32.23
C VAL A 59 -10.61 10.15 31.10
N PRO A 60 -11.87 9.68 31.16
CA PRO A 60 -12.45 8.92 30.06
C PRO A 60 -12.59 9.75 28.78
N GLY A 61 -12.86 11.06 28.88
CA GLY A 61 -12.84 11.96 27.71
C GLY A 61 -11.48 11.99 27.02
N THR A 62 -10.38 12.08 27.77
CA THR A 62 -9.01 12.09 27.22
C THR A 62 -8.67 10.74 26.56
N ILE A 63 -9.07 9.62 27.16
CA ILE A 63 -8.86 8.29 26.56
C ILE A 63 -9.62 8.18 25.23
N ALA A 64 -10.85 8.69 25.15
CA ALA A 64 -11.61 8.72 23.91
C ALA A 64 -10.94 9.57 22.83
N VAL A 65 -10.36 10.72 23.18
CA VAL A 65 -9.59 11.55 22.25
C VAL A 65 -8.38 10.80 21.68
N LEU A 66 -7.57 10.20 22.55
CA LEU A 66 -6.37 9.47 22.10
C LEU A 66 -6.75 8.28 21.20
N GLY A 67 -7.80 7.55 21.56
CA GLY A 67 -8.34 6.48 20.73
C GLY A 67 -8.87 6.96 19.38
N ALA A 68 -9.57 8.10 19.36
CA ALA A 68 -10.10 8.67 18.13
C ALA A 68 -8.97 9.14 17.19
N ILE A 69 -7.96 9.85 17.70
CA ILE A 69 -6.80 10.26 16.89
C ILE A 69 -6.10 9.05 16.29
N LEU A 70 -5.84 8.00 17.10
CA LEU A 70 -5.22 6.78 16.62
C LEU A 70 -6.06 6.10 15.52
N ALA A 71 -7.37 5.99 15.74
CA ALA A 71 -8.29 5.38 14.78
C ALA A 71 -8.38 6.17 13.46
N LEU A 72 -8.37 7.50 13.52
CA LEU A 72 -8.40 8.36 12.34
C LEU A 72 -7.14 8.22 11.50
N LEU A 73 -5.97 8.25 12.15
CA LEU A 73 -4.69 8.07 11.44
C LEU A 73 -4.57 6.66 10.85
N ALA A 74 -4.91 5.63 11.63
CA ALA A 74 -4.88 4.25 11.18
C ALA A 74 -5.88 3.99 10.04
N GLY A 75 -7.11 4.52 10.14
CA GLY A 75 -8.14 4.38 9.11
C GLY A 75 -7.73 5.05 7.80
N LYS A 76 -7.17 6.26 7.87
CA LYS A 76 -6.71 6.98 6.68
C LYS A 76 -5.50 6.30 6.02
N TYR A 77 -4.52 5.86 6.81
CA TYR A 77 -3.40 5.07 6.29
C TYR A 77 -3.86 3.76 5.64
N ALA A 78 -4.77 3.03 6.31
CA ALA A 78 -5.31 1.78 5.77
C ALA A 78 -6.09 2.00 4.47
N ALA A 79 -6.88 3.08 4.37
CA ALA A 79 -7.59 3.43 3.14
C ALA A 79 -6.64 3.65 1.96
N VAL A 80 -5.59 4.45 2.15
CA VAL A 80 -4.56 4.70 1.12
C VAL A 80 -3.82 3.42 0.77
N HIS A 81 -3.36 2.67 1.77
CA HIS A 81 -2.65 1.41 1.56
C HIS A 81 -3.48 0.37 0.79
N LEU A 82 -4.78 0.25 1.10
CA LEU A 82 -5.68 -0.66 0.36
C LEU A 82 -5.89 -0.21 -1.09
N LEU A 83 -6.02 1.09 -1.31
CA LEU A 83 -6.17 1.65 -2.66
C LEU A 83 -4.89 1.43 -3.49
N VAL A 84 -3.72 1.74 -2.93
CA VAL A 84 -2.42 1.52 -3.59
C VAL A 84 -2.19 0.04 -3.88
N ASN A 85 -2.49 -0.85 -2.93
CA ASN A 85 -2.35 -2.28 -3.14
C ASN A 85 -3.29 -2.81 -4.22
N HIS A 86 -4.52 -2.28 -4.32
CA HIS A 86 -5.45 -2.65 -5.38
C HIS A 86 -4.91 -2.26 -6.76
N GLU A 87 -4.52 -1.01 -6.93
CA GLU A 87 -4.01 -0.50 -8.21
C GLU A 87 -2.71 -1.19 -8.62
N LEU A 88 -1.77 -1.37 -7.68
CA LEU A 88 -0.52 -2.07 -7.95
C LEU A 88 -0.71 -3.56 -8.18
N SER A 89 -1.61 -4.25 -7.44
CA SER A 89 -1.87 -5.67 -7.69
C SER A 89 -2.44 -5.95 -9.08
N ASN A 90 -3.23 -5.01 -9.63
CA ASN A 90 -3.73 -5.08 -10.99
C ASN A 90 -2.64 -4.76 -12.04
N ALA A 91 -1.64 -3.97 -11.67
CA ALA A 91 -0.45 -3.69 -12.49
C ALA A 91 0.66 -4.76 -12.37
N ASP A 92 0.71 -5.49 -11.25
CA ASP A 92 1.73 -6.48 -10.87
C ASP A 92 1.61 -7.82 -11.62
N THR A 93 0.96 -7.85 -12.77
CA THR A 93 1.06 -9.01 -13.67
C THR A 93 2.39 -9.00 -14.44
N ILE A 94 3.49 -8.57 -13.80
CA ILE A 94 4.84 -8.77 -14.31
C ILE A 94 5.25 -10.19 -13.89
N THR A 95 4.75 -11.18 -14.63
CA THR A 95 5.22 -12.54 -14.47
C THR A 95 6.61 -12.64 -15.06
N VAL A 96 7.65 -12.80 -14.24
CA VAL A 96 8.99 -13.11 -14.75
C VAL A 96 8.94 -14.50 -15.37
N THR A 97 9.11 -14.52 -16.68
CA THR A 97 9.12 -15.69 -17.56
C THR A 97 10.55 -16.01 -18.01
N SER A 98 10.72 -17.17 -18.63
CA SER A 98 11.97 -17.51 -19.31
C SER A 98 12.29 -16.54 -20.45
N GLU A 99 11.28 -15.94 -21.09
CA GLU A 99 11.46 -14.92 -22.13
C GLU A 99 12.17 -13.70 -21.55
N ASP A 100 11.77 -13.23 -20.37
CA ASP A 100 12.42 -12.10 -19.69
C ASP A 100 13.89 -12.38 -19.36
N MET A 101 14.25 -13.65 -19.12
CA MET A 101 15.64 -14.06 -18.93
C MET A 101 16.42 -14.06 -20.24
N CYS A 102 15.80 -14.48 -21.34
CA CYS A 102 16.37 -14.43 -22.67
C CYS A 102 16.63 -12.99 -23.15
N VAL A 103 15.82 -12.01 -22.75
CA VAL A 103 16.09 -10.57 -23.03
C VAL A 103 17.47 -10.15 -22.51
N GLY A 104 17.77 -10.45 -21.25
CA GLY A 104 19.08 -10.10 -20.67
C GLY A 104 20.26 -10.82 -21.35
N ILE A 105 20.07 -12.08 -21.77
CA ILE A 105 21.08 -12.81 -22.54
C ILE A 105 21.20 -12.26 -23.96
N ALA A 106 20.09 -11.84 -24.58
CA ALA A 106 20.09 -11.23 -25.90
C ALA A 106 20.87 -9.93 -25.93
N ASP A 107 20.76 -9.09 -24.89
CA ASP A 107 21.59 -7.89 -24.72
C ASP A 107 23.09 -8.22 -24.68
N GLU A 108 23.47 -9.25 -23.92
CA GLU A 108 24.86 -9.72 -23.86
C GLU A 108 25.35 -10.22 -25.25
N VAL A 109 24.51 -10.96 -25.98
CA VAL A 109 24.84 -11.44 -27.33
C VAL A 109 25.02 -10.28 -28.31
N VAL A 110 24.18 -9.24 -28.24
CA VAL A 110 24.34 -8.02 -29.04
C VAL A 110 25.68 -7.37 -28.75
N GLU A 111 26.00 -7.12 -27.47
CA GLU A 111 27.24 -6.46 -27.06
C GLU A 111 28.48 -7.23 -27.55
N GLU A 112 28.46 -8.56 -27.42
CA GLU A 112 29.52 -9.44 -27.92
C GLU A 112 29.70 -9.33 -29.43
N TRP A 113 28.59 -9.34 -30.18
CA TRP A 113 28.63 -9.30 -31.64
C TRP A 113 29.11 -7.94 -32.15
N GLU A 114 28.62 -6.85 -31.58
CA GLU A 114 29.06 -5.50 -31.92
C GLU A 114 30.55 -5.31 -31.61
N THR A 115 31.01 -5.79 -30.44
CA THR A 115 32.44 -5.78 -30.06
C THR A 115 33.30 -6.60 -31.03
N ALA A 116 32.78 -7.74 -31.51
CA ALA A 116 33.44 -8.57 -32.52
C ALA A 116 33.37 -7.98 -33.94
N GLY A 117 32.69 -6.84 -34.14
CA GLY A 117 32.47 -6.22 -35.44
C GLY A 117 31.50 -7.00 -36.35
N LYS A 118 30.69 -7.89 -35.76
CA LYS A 118 29.63 -8.61 -36.47
C LYS A 118 28.39 -7.72 -36.57
N PRO A 119 27.77 -7.59 -37.76
CA PRO A 119 26.61 -6.72 -37.92
C PRO A 119 25.39 -7.29 -37.18
N VAL A 120 24.68 -6.44 -36.45
CA VAL A 120 23.38 -6.72 -35.82
C VAL A 120 22.30 -6.00 -36.63
N ASN A 121 21.35 -6.76 -37.20
CA ASN A 121 20.34 -6.23 -38.13
C ASN A 121 19.05 -5.86 -37.40
N TRP A 122 19.08 -4.72 -36.71
CA TRP A 122 17.92 -4.18 -36.02
C TRP A 122 16.77 -3.80 -36.95
N ALA A 123 15.54 -3.89 -36.45
CA ALA A 123 14.39 -3.27 -37.10
C ALA A 123 14.56 -1.73 -37.15
N PRO A 124 13.95 -1.03 -38.14
CA PRO A 124 14.13 0.41 -38.27
C PRO A 124 13.73 1.17 -37.00
N GLY A 125 14.69 1.89 -36.42
CA GLY A 125 14.49 2.68 -35.20
C GLY A 125 14.69 1.90 -33.91
N MET A 126 14.83 0.58 -33.96
CA MET A 126 15.06 -0.26 -32.78
C MET A 126 16.53 -0.25 -32.37
N THR A 127 16.78 -0.27 -31.06
CA THR A 127 18.11 -0.40 -30.44
C THR A 127 18.04 -1.39 -29.28
N VAL A 128 19.21 -1.81 -28.79
CA VAL A 128 19.30 -2.66 -27.58
C VAL A 128 18.64 -2.00 -26.37
N ASP A 129 18.76 -0.68 -26.21
CA ASP A 129 18.16 0.07 -25.09
C ASP A 129 16.62 0.15 -25.16
N GLU A 130 16.04 -0.04 -26.35
CA GLU A 130 14.60 0.02 -26.59
C GLU A 130 13.94 -1.37 -26.66
N ALA A 131 14.74 -2.42 -26.85
CA ALA A 131 14.27 -3.79 -26.96
C ALA A 131 13.86 -4.34 -25.58
N GLY A 132 12.70 -4.98 -25.51
CA GLY A 132 12.18 -5.54 -24.25
C GLY A 132 11.46 -6.87 -24.39
N SER A 133 11.35 -7.40 -25.60
CA SER A 133 10.66 -8.65 -25.92
C SER A 133 11.32 -9.37 -27.09
N GLU A 134 11.00 -10.67 -27.28
CA GLU A 134 11.52 -11.48 -28.40
C GLU A 134 11.39 -10.76 -29.76
N ALA A 135 10.26 -10.09 -29.99
CA ALA A 135 9.94 -9.45 -31.26
C ALA A 135 10.83 -8.24 -31.60
N ASP A 136 11.51 -7.67 -30.60
CA ASP A 136 12.36 -6.50 -30.77
C ASP A 136 13.78 -6.87 -31.22
N TYR A 137 14.22 -8.10 -30.94
CA TYR A 137 15.55 -8.58 -31.29
C TYR A 137 15.60 -9.20 -32.70
N PRO A 138 16.75 -9.10 -33.39
CA PRO A 138 17.00 -9.89 -34.58
C PRO A 138 16.90 -11.39 -34.28
N ALA A 139 16.26 -12.15 -35.17
CA ALA A 139 15.96 -13.57 -34.93
C ALA A 139 17.21 -14.44 -34.64
N ASP A 140 18.37 -14.07 -35.18
CA ASP A 140 19.64 -14.77 -34.96
C ASP A 140 20.27 -14.45 -33.59
N ILE A 141 20.05 -13.25 -33.06
CA ILE A 141 20.41 -12.89 -31.68
C ILE A 141 19.53 -13.67 -30.71
N TRP A 142 18.21 -13.64 -30.91
CA TRP A 142 17.26 -14.31 -30.03
C TRP A 142 17.49 -15.82 -29.99
N ALA A 143 17.71 -16.46 -31.15
CA ALA A 143 17.99 -17.89 -31.21
C ALA A 143 19.27 -18.28 -30.45
N GLU A 144 20.31 -17.44 -30.45
CA GLU A 144 21.51 -17.67 -29.65
C GLU A 144 21.24 -17.45 -28.15
N ALA A 145 20.44 -16.45 -27.79
CA ALA A 145 20.04 -16.21 -26.40
C ALA A 145 19.23 -17.38 -25.82
N GLU A 146 18.22 -17.87 -26.54
CA GLU A 146 17.45 -19.06 -26.15
C GLU A 146 18.35 -20.29 -26.01
N LYS A 147 19.29 -20.48 -26.93
CA LYS A 147 20.23 -21.58 -26.86
C LYS A 147 21.07 -21.50 -25.58
N ARG A 148 21.64 -20.33 -25.27
CA ARG A 148 22.41 -20.12 -24.04
C ARG A 148 21.56 -20.34 -22.79
N TRP A 149 20.34 -19.82 -22.76
CA TRP A 149 19.41 -20.06 -21.67
C TRP A 149 19.15 -21.56 -21.48
N ASN A 150 18.86 -22.30 -22.55
CA ASN A 150 18.59 -23.73 -22.52
C ASN A 150 19.81 -24.60 -22.18
N GLU A 151 21.03 -24.07 -22.31
CA GLU A 151 22.26 -24.72 -21.87
C GLU A 151 22.48 -24.61 -20.35
N ILE A 152 21.82 -23.66 -19.68
CA ILE A 152 21.83 -23.53 -18.21
C ILE A 152 21.06 -24.73 -17.60
N PRO A 153 21.62 -25.40 -16.57
CA PRO A 153 20.94 -26.47 -15.85
C PRO A 153 19.56 -26.03 -15.32
N PRO A 154 18.51 -26.88 -15.39
CA PRO A 154 17.16 -26.49 -14.99
C PRO A 154 17.03 -25.99 -13.53
N ASP A 155 17.84 -26.51 -12.61
CA ASP A 155 17.89 -26.07 -11.21
C ASP A 155 18.48 -24.67 -11.08
N GLU A 156 19.46 -24.33 -11.92
CA GLU A 156 20.05 -22.99 -11.96
C GLU A 156 19.11 -21.99 -12.66
N GLN A 157 18.39 -22.40 -13.72
CA GLN A 157 17.35 -21.58 -14.34
C GLN A 157 16.26 -21.21 -13.32
N GLU A 158 15.79 -22.18 -12.53
CA GLU A 158 14.79 -21.94 -11.48
C GLU A 158 15.33 -20.99 -10.41
N SER A 159 16.58 -21.16 -9.97
CA SER A 159 17.23 -20.25 -9.02
C SER A 159 17.30 -18.82 -9.57
N GLN A 160 17.71 -18.63 -10.83
CA GLN A 160 17.79 -17.29 -11.43
C GLN A 160 16.42 -16.64 -11.60
N LEU A 161 15.40 -17.41 -12.00
CA LEU A 161 14.02 -16.93 -12.08
C LEU A 161 13.50 -16.49 -10.71
N GLU A 162 13.73 -17.27 -9.67
CA GLU A 162 13.32 -16.94 -8.30
C GLU A 162 14.08 -15.72 -7.75
N GLU A 163 15.37 -15.60 -8.03
CA GLU A 163 16.16 -14.41 -7.67
C GLU A 163 15.65 -13.14 -8.37
N ARG A 164 15.36 -13.21 -9.68
CA ARG A 164 14.76 -12.10 -10.43
C ARG A 164 13.37 -11.74 -9.92
N ARG A 165 12.53 -12.74 -9.64
CA ARG A 165 11.20 -12.54 -9.03
C ARG A 165 11.32 -11.88 -7.66
N ALA A 166 12.25 -12.33 -6.83
CA ALA A 166 12.50 -11.75 -5.52
C ALA A 166 12.99 -10.29 -5.64
N ALA A 167 13.90 -10.00 -6.56
CA ALA A 167 14.40 -8.66 -6.80
C ALA A 167 13.29 -7.70 -7.28
N ILE A 168 12.47 -8.12 -8.23
CA ILE A 168 11.31 -7.34 -8.71
C ILE A 168 10.28 -7.17 -7.59
N ALA A 169 9.97 -8.22 -6.83
CA ALA A 169 9.06 -8.14 -5.69
C ALA A 169 9.55 -7.14 -4.63
N MET A 170 10.86 -7.12 -4.33
CA MET A 170 11.45 -6.14 -3.41
C MET A 170 11.34 -4.71 -3.95
N LEU A 171 11.62 -4.50 -5.24
CA LEU A 171 11.49 -3.18 -5.86
C LEU A 171 10.03 -2.69 -5.85
N THR A 172 9.09 -3.56 -6.21
CA THR A 172 7.66 -3.28 -6.15
C THR A 172 7.20 -2.95 -4.73
N ASP A 173 7.64 -3.71 -3.72
CA ASP A 173 7.27 -3.45 -2.33
C ASP A 173 7.84 -2.10 -1.83
N MET A 174 9.08 -1.76 -2.21
CA MET A 174 9.65 -0.45 -1.94
C MET A 174 8.85 0.68 -2.60
N MET A 175 8.50 0.55 -3.88
CA MET A 175 7.68 1.53 -4.60
C MET A 175 6.30 1.68 -3.95
N ARG A 176 5.65 0.56 -3.61
CA ARG A 176 4.37 0.52 -2.90
C ARG A 176 4.43 1.28 -1.59
N GLY A 177 5.47 1.05 -0.79
CA GLY A 177 5.70 1.79 0.46
C GLY A 177 5.84 3.29 0.24
N GLN A 178 6.67 3.70 -0.73
CA GLN A 178 6.85 5.13 -1.05
C GLN A 178 5.57 5.81 -1.55
N ILE A 179 4.82 5.15 -2.43
CA ILE A 179 3.54 5.65 -2.95
C ILE A 179 2.51 5.74 -1.83
N THR A 180 2.45 4.74 -0.94
CA THR A 180 1.55 4.76 0.22
C THR A 180 1.88 5.91 1.17
N ASP A 181 3.16 6.10 1.49
CA ASP A 181 3.60 7.18 2.38
C ASP A 181 3.35 8.57 1.80
N ALA A 182 3.62 8.75 0.50
CA ALA A 182 3.33 10.00 -0.20
C ALA A 182 1.82 10.24 -0.27
N GLY A 183 1.04 9.26 -0.72
CA GLY A 183 -0.41 9.33 -0.81
C GLY A 183 -1.06 9.61 0.55
N PHE A 184 -0.55 9.01 1.63
CA PHE A 184 -1.04 9.29 2.98
C PHE A 184 -0.82 10.75 3.36
N LYS A 185 0.36 11.33 3.10
CA LYS A 185 0.61 12.75 3.41
C LYS A 185 -0.24 13.67 2.54
N ASP A 186 -0.35 13.38 1.25
CA ASP A 186 -1.06 14.21 0.28
C ASP A 186 -2.59 14.11 0.42
N SER A 187 -3.09 13.02 1.00
CA SER A 187 -4.52 12.85 1.26
C SER A 187 -5.07 13.83 2.30
N PHE A 188 -4.24 14.45 3.14
CA PHE A 188 -4.70 15.43 4.14
C PHE A 188 -5.03 16.78 3.51
N ASN A 189 -6.32 17.14 3.54
CA ASN A 189 -6.79 18.45 3.10
C ASN A 189 -7.39 19.26 4.27
N ALA A 190 -7.73 20.53 4.01
CA ALA A 190 -8.29 21.42 5.03
C ALA A 190 -9.63 20.92 5.62
N MET A 191 -10.43 20.18 4.84
CA MET A 191 -11.69 19.60 5.32
C MET A 191 -11.46 18.42 6.26
N ASP A 192 -10.39 17.64 6.06
CA ASP A 192 -10.02 16.58 7.00
C ASP A 192 -9.70 17.17 8.36
N LEU A 193 -8.95 18.27 8.41
CA LEU A 193 -8.63 18.94 9.67
C LEU A 193 -9.90 19.38 10.42
N LEU A 194 -10.89 19.89 9.69
CA LEU A 194 -12.19 20.25 10.26
C LEU A 194 -12.89 19.02 10.86
N PHE A 195 -13.03 17.94 10.09
CA PHE A 195 -13.74 16.76 10.57
C PHE A 195 -12.97 15.99 11.65
N PHE A 196 -11.64 16.04 11.64
CA PHE A 196 -10.80 15.48 12.69
C PHE A 196 -10.98 16.27 13.99
N ALA A 197 -11.01 17.61 13.92
CA ALA A 197 -11.30 18.44 15.08
C ALA A 197 -12.70 18.14 15.64
N LEU A 198 -13.71 18.00 14.77
CA LEU A 198 -15.06 17.61 15.17
C LEU A 198 -15.11 16.21 15.79
N ALA A 199 -14.39 15.25 15.22
CA ALA A 199 -14.28 13.89 15.73
C ALA A 199 -13.67 13.87 17.13
N VAL A 200 -12.55 14.56 17.33
CA VAL A 200 -11.84 14.68 18.62
C VAL A 200 -12.73 15.36 19.66
N TYR A 201 -13.36 16.48 19.32
CA TYR A 201 -14.28 17.18 20.21
C TYR A 201 -15.46 16.29 20.61
N THR A 202 -16.06 15.59 19.64
CA THR A 202 -17.19 14.69 19.88
C THR A 202 -16.78 13.51 20.74
N ALA A 203 -15.64 12.88 20.45
CA ALA A 203 -15.09 11.78 21.25
C ALA A 203 -14.89 12.20 22.71
N PHE A 204 -14.31 13.37 22.94
CA PHE A 204 -14.13 13.91 24.28
C PHE A 204 -15.47 14.14 24.99
N LYS A 205 -16.39 14.86 24.35
CA LYS A 205 -17.67 15.25 24.96
C LYS A 205 -18.53 14.03 25.31
N VAL A 206 -18.56 13.02 24.43
CA VAL A 206 -19.32 11.79 24.65
C VAL A 206 -18.60 10.90 25.67
N GLY A 207 -17.30 10.67 25.50
CA GLY A 207 -16.51 9.82 26.40
C GLY A 207 -16.45 10.34 27.84
N SER A 208 -16.43 11.65 28.02
CA SER A 208 -16.45 12.29 29.35
C SER A 208 -17.81 12.23 30.07
N GLY A 209 -18.89 11.82 29.40
CA GLY A 209 -20.25 11.86 29.97
C GLY A 209 -20.89 13.25 29.98
N MET A 210 -20.17 14.30 29.53
CA MET A 210 -20.70 15.68 29.47
C MET A 210 -21.86 15.85 28.48
N ALA A 211 -22.09 14.88 27.60
CA ALA A 211 -23.24 14.86 26.70
C ALA A 211 -24.57 14.58 27.42
N ALA A 212 -24.57 13.97 28.61
CA ALA A 212 -25.78 13.58 29.35
C ALA A 212 -26.31 14.65 30.33
N GLY A 213 -25.65 15.82 30.42
CA GLY A 213 -25.97 16.90 31.35
C GLY A 213 -26.68 18.11 30.76
N ALA A 214 -27.32 17.98 29.58
CA ALA A 214 -28.11 19.04 28.94
C ALA A 214 -29.56 18.59 28.74
#